data_AF-A0A2G5UWZ0-F1
#
_entry.id   AF-A0A2G5UWZ0-F1
#
_cell.length_a   1.000
_cell.length_b   1.000
_cell.length_c   1.000
_cell.angle_alpha   90.00
_cell.angle_beta   90.00
_cell.angle_gamma   90.00
#
_symmetry.space_group_name_H-M   'P 1'
#
loop_
_entity.id
_entity.type
_entity.pdbx_description
1 polymer ?
#
loop_
_entity_poly.entity_id
_entity_poly.type
_entity_poly.pdbx_seq_one_letter_code
_entity_poly.pdbx_strand_id
1 'polypeptide(L)'
;MDMVLELKKAFLTSESLQEFKIDFVLQKIEQNLAEFFGPPFIDYDGFGQERKKWFCQIPNSENRVLLISLNLYCIIFYRNWTENVPENVVMN
;
A
#
# COMPACT_ATOMS: atom_id res chain seq x y z
N MET A 1 -9.86 10.45 2.45
CA MET A 1 -8.42 10.71 2.67
C MET A 1 -8.03 10.32 4.08
N ASP A 2 -8.65 10.90 5.11
CA ASP A 2 -8.35 10.61 6.52
C ASP A 2 -8.35 9.12 6.87
N MET A 3 -9.33 8.36 6.36
CA MET A 3 -9.40 6.92 6.54
C MET A 3 -8.14 6.16 6.08
N VAL A 4 -7.50 6.58 4.99
CA VAL A 4 -6.30 5.93 4.45
C VAL A 4 -5.10 6.17 5.38
N LEU A 5 -4.97 7.38 5.92
CA LEU A 5 -3.91 7.70 6.89
C LEU A 5 -4.14 7.01 8.22
N GLU A 6 -5.38 6.93 8.70
CA GLU A 6 -5.72 6.20 9.92
C GLU A 6 -5.49 4.70 9.77
N LEU A 7 -5.78 4.12 8.59
CA LEU A 7 -5.41 2.73 8.30
C LEU A 7 -3.90 2.54 8.28
N LYS A 8 -3.12 3.43 7.63
CA LYS A 8 -1.64 3.37 7.72
C LYS A 8 -1.21 3.34 9.18
N LYS A 9 -1.65 4.29 10.01
CA LYS A 9 -1.31 4.32 11.45
C LYS A 9 -1.69 3.02 12.16
N ALA A 10 -2.90 2.50 11.94
CA ALA A 10 -3.36 1.27 12.54
C ALA A 10 -2.45 0.07 12.20
N PHE A 11 -2.01 -0.03 10.94
CA PHE A 11 -1.04 -1.05 10.51
C PHE A 11 0.34 -0.85 11.16
N LEU A 12 0.78 0.39 11.35
CA LEU A 12 2.07 0.67 12.01
C LEU A 12 2.04 0.32 13.50
N THR A 13 0.87 0.37 14.15
CA THR A 13 0.75 0.14 15.61
C THR A 13 0.18 -1.22 16.01
N SER A 14 -0.56 -1.90 15.13
CA SER A 14 -1.21 -3.17 15.43
C SER A 14 -0.47 -4.34 14.77
N GLU A 15 0.03 -5.27 15.58
CA GLU A 15 0.66 -6.51 15.09
C GLU A 15 -0.35 -7.51 14.51
N SER A 16 -1.60 -7.47 14.96
CA SER A 16 -2.65 -8.39 14.53
C SER A 16 -3.29 -8.00 13.19
N LEU A 17 -3.20 -6.73 12.79
CA LEU A 17 -3.80 -6.26 11.54
C LEU A 17 -2.94 -6.70 10.35
N GLN A 18 -3.44 -7.67 9.59
CA GLN A 18 -2.73 -8.29 8.47
C GLN A 18 -3.18 -7.78 7.10
N GLU A 19 -4.48 -7.52 6.92
CA GLU A 19 -5.06 -7.09 5.65
C GLU A 19 -6.30 -6.22 5.87
N PHE A 20 -6.50 -5.21 5.02
CA PHE A 20 -7.72 -4.41 4.95
C PHE A 20 -7.98 -3.95 3.51
N LYS A 21 -9.21 -4.08 3.03
CA LYS A 21 -9.62 -3.71 1.67
C LYS A 21 -10.70 -2.64 1.68
N ILE A 22 -10.52 -1.62 0.85
CA ILE A 22 -11.52 -0.58 0.57
C ILE A 22 -11.94 -0.72 -0.89
N ASP A 23 -13.20 -1.09 -1.12
CA ASP A 23 -13.82 -1.09 -2.44
C ASP A 23 -14.42 0.27 -2.78
N PHE A 24 -14.29 0.70 -4.04
CA PHE A 24 -14.90 1.93 -4.55
C PHE A 24 -15.24 1.82 -6.04
N VAL A 25 -16.17 2.68 -6.48
CA VAL A 25 -16.54 2.80 -7.88
C VAL A 25 -15.74 3.97 -8.47
N LEU A 26 -14.67 3.65 -9.22
CA LEU A 26 -13.81 4.54 -10.03
C LEU A 26 -13.74 6.00 -9.55
N GLN A 27 -12.74 6.32 -8.73
CA GLN A 27 -12.45 7.68 -8.32
C GLN A 27 -11.00 8.07 -8.64
N LYS A 28 -10.75 9.38 -8.77
CA LYS A 28 -9.40 9.98 -8.84
C LYS A 28 -8.69 9.91 -7.48
N ILE A 29 -8.61 8.71 -6.90
CA ILE A 29 -7.96 8.43 -5.61
C ILE A 29 -6.43 8.40 -5.75
N GLU A 30 -5.91 8.25 -6.96
CA GLU A 30 -4.48 8.13 -7.21
C GLU A 30 -3.68 9.38 -6.81
N GLN A 31 -4.07 10.58 -7.29
CA GLN A 31 -3.35 11.83 -6.98
C GLN A 31 -3.25 12.05 -5.47
N ASN A 32 -4.38 11.82 -4.81
CA ASN A 32 -4.55 11.82 -3.37
C ASN A 32 -3.58 10.87 -2.63
N LEU A 33 -3.39 9.64 -3.12
CA LEU A 33 -2.44 8.70 -2.52
C LEU A 33 -0.98 9.11 -2.78
N ALA A 34 -0.69 9.66 -3.96
CA ALA A 34 0.64 10.13 -4.31
C ALA A 34 1.08 11.34 -3.47
N GLU A 35 0.15 12.21 -3.07
CA GLU A 35 0.43 13.30 -2.13
C GLU A 35 0.83 12.79 -0.73
N PHE A 36 0.29 11.64 -0.30
CA PHE A 36 0.57 11.09 1.02
C PHE A 36 1.77 10.14 1.09
N PHE A 37 1.95 9.36 0.03
CA PHE A 37 2.92 8.27 0.01
C PHE A 37 4.00 8.45 -1.05
N GLY A 38 4.04 9.60 -1.74
CA GLY A 38 4.95 9.83 -2.84
C GLY A 38 4.57 9.03 -4.10
N PRO A 39 5.45 8.99 -5.11
CA PRO A 39 5.16 8.28 -6.35
C PRO A 39 5.04 6.76 -6.11
N PRO A 40 4.08 6.08 -6.77
CA PRO A 40 3.95 4.64 -6.66
C PRO A 40 5.05 3.89 -7.40
N PHE A 41 5.34 2.68 -6.94
CA PHE A 41 5.88 1.63 -7.77
C PHE A 41 4.77 1.07 -8.67
N ILE A 42 5.06 0.94 -9.96
CA ILE A 42 4.09 0.43 -10.94
C ILE A 42 4.45 -1.02 -11.27
N ASP A 43 3.48 -1.92 -11.12
CA ASP A 43 3.54 -3.28 -11.62
C ASP A 43 2.31 -3.64 -12.44
N TYR A 44 2.32 -4.84 -13.02
CA TYR A 44 1.23 -5.35 -13.83
C TYR A 44 0.83 -6.72 -13.33
N ASP A 45 -0.47 -6.97 -13.30
CA ASP A 45 -0.96 -8.28 -12.90
C ASP A 45 -0.95 -9.31 -14.03
N GLY A 46 -1.38 -10.53 -13.73
CA GLY A 46 -1.41 -11.63 -14.70
C GLY A 46 -2.33 -11.39 -15.90
N PHE A 47 -3.19 -10.36 -15.85
CA PHE A 47 -4.03 -9.93 -16.96
C PHE A 47 -3.50 -8.66 -17.65
N GLY A 48 -2.32 -8.19 -17.27
CA GLY A 48 -1.71 -6.96 -17.79
C GLY A 48 -2.33 -5.68 -17.24
N GLN A 49 -3.13 -5.74 -16.17
CA GLN A 49 -3.68 -4.54 -15.55
C GLN A 49 -2.65 -3.88 -14.65
N GLU A 50 -2.48 -2.57 -14.83
CA GLU A 50 -1.60 -1.76 -14.01
C GLU A 50 -2.06 -1.78 -12.54
N ARG A 51 -1.09 -1.96 -11.65
CA ARG A 51 -1.23 -1.85 -10.21
C ARG A 51 -0.22 -0.85 -9.69
N LYS A 52 -0.68 -0.01 -8.78
CA LYS A 52 0.15 0.99 -8.11
C LYS A 52 0.40 0.55 -6.69
N LYS A 53 1.65 0.60 -6.26
CA LYS A 53 2.08 0.06 -4.98
C LYS A 53 2.93 1.06 -4.22
N TRP A 54 2.71 1.13 -2.92
CA TRP A 54 3.55 1.85 -1.99
C TRP A 54 3.97 0.91 -0.87
N PHE A 55 5.22 1.02 -0.45
CA PHE A 55 5.78 0.22 0.63
C PHE A 55 6.18 1.17 1.75
N CYS A 56 5.69 0.90 2.95
CA CYS A 56 6.04 1.66 4.14
C CYS A 56 6.71 0.77 5.17
N GLN A 57 7.78 1.28 5.80
CA GLN A 57 8.43 0.56 6.88
C GLN A 57 7.49 0.48 8.10
N ILE A 58 7.44 -0.69 8.73
CA ILE A 58 6.75 -0.87 10.00
C ILE A 58 7.79 -0.71 11.12
N PRO A 59 7.61 0.25 12.06
CA PRO A 59 8.55 0.43 13.16
C PRO A 59 8.78 -0.87 13.93
N ASN A 60 10.03 -1.13 14.32
CA ASN A 60 10.45 -2.30 15.11
C ASN A 60 10.18 -3.66 14.43
N SER A 61 9.96 -3.67 13.11
CA SER A 61 9.75 -4.89 12.34
C SER A 61 10.83 -5.02 11.27
N GLU A 62 11.74 -5.97 11.44
CA GLU A 62 12.86 -6.18 10.51
C GLU A 62 12.43 -6.89 9.21
N ASN A 63 11.39 -7.72 9.29
CA ASN A 63 11.00 -8.61 8.20
C ASN A 63 9.62 -8.32 7.60
N ARG A 64 8.89 -7.32 8.12
CA ARG A 64 7.60 -6.89 7.55
C ARG A 64 7.60 -5.42 7.16
N VAL A 65 6.89 -5.16 6.06
CA VAL A 65 6.53 -3.83 5.58
C VAL A 65 5.01 -3.75 5.39
N LEU A 66 4.47 -2.55 5.40
CA LEU A 66 3.11 -2.30 4.95
C LEU A 66 3.14 -2.09 3.43
N LEU A 67 2.37 -2.89 2.70
CA LEU A 67 2.10 -2.68 1.29
C LEU A 67 0.69 -2.10 1.11
N ILE A 68 0.63 -0.97 0.42
CA ILE A 68 -0.60 -0.32 -0.04
C ILE A 68 -0.68 -0.54 -1.55
N SER A 69 -1.67 -1.28 -2.02
CA SER A 69 -1.90 -1.56 -3.43
C SER A 69 -3.19 -0.91 -3.90
N LEU A 70 -3.10 -0.08 -4.94
CA LEU A 70 -4.22 0.50 -5.64
C LEU A 70 -4.40 -0.22 -6.99
N ASN A 71 -5.63 -0.65 -7.26
CA ASN A 71 -6.07 -1.07 -8.58
C ASN A 71 -7.36 -0.31 -8.97
N LEU A 72 -7.97 -0.68 -10.10
CA LEU A 72 -9.13 0.03 -10.65
C LEU A 72 -10.34 0.14 -9.71
N TYR A 73 -10.48 -0.78 -8.75
CA TYR A 73 -11.71 -0.92 -7.95
C TYR A 73 -11.47 -0.92 -6.45
N CYS A 74 -10.22 -1.02 -5.98
CA CYS A 74 -9.95 -1.07 -4.56
C CYS A 74 -8.55 -0.57 -4.17
N ILE A 75 -8.43 -0.20 -2.89
CA ILE A 75 -7.16 -0.09 -2.19
C ILE A 75 -7.06 -1.28 -1.23
N ILE A 76 -5.92 -1.95 -1.23
CA ILE A 76 -5.61 -3.05 -0.33
C ILE A 76 -4.40 -2.64 0.51
N PHE A 77 -4.55 -2.68 1.82
CA PHE A 77 -3.47 -2.58 2.79
C PHE A 77 -3.15 -3.98 3.27
N TYR A 78 -1.90 -4.39 3.24
CA TYR A 78 -1.50 -5.66 3.85
C TYR A 78 -0.06 -5.68 4.32
N ARG A 79 0.22 -6.50 5.32
CA ARG A 79 1.59 -6.77 5.78
C ARG A 79 2.28 -7.71 4.81
N ASN A 80 3.33 -7.23 4.17
CA ASN A 80 4.16 -8.02 3.26
C ASN A 80 5.51 -8.32 3.90
N TRP A 81 6.20 -9.34 3.41
CA TRP A 81 7.58 -9.60 3.78
C TRP A 81 8.53 -8.61 3.12
N THR A 82 9.56 -8.17 3.83
CA THR A 82 10.57 -7.23 3.30
C THR A 82 11.28 -7.81 2.06
N GLU A 83 11.48 -9.12 2.00
CA GLU A 83 12.08 -9.81 0.84
C GLU A 83 11.25 -9.73 -0.45
N ASN A 84 9.94 -9.44 -0.33
CA ASN A 84 9.04 -9.27 -1.47
C ASN A 84 9.01 -7.82 -1.97
N VAL A 85 9.81 -6.92 -1.39
CA VAL A 85 9.94 -5.54 -1.86
C VAL A 85 10.95 -5.50 -3.00
N PRO A 86 10.58 -5.00 -4.19
CA PRO A 86 11.53 -4.84 -5.29
C PRO A 86 12.68 -3.89 -4.93
N GLU A 87 13.89 -4.19 -5.37
CA GLU A 87 15.12 -3.46 -5.02
C GLU A 87 15.10 -1.97 -5.37
N ASN A 88 14.32 -1.58 -6.39
CA ASN A 88 14.23 -0.22 -6.90
C ASN A 88 13.12 0.62 -6.25
N VAL A 89 12.49 0.13 -5.19
CA VAL A 89 11.44 0.84 -4.46
C VAL A 89 12.03 1.74 -3.39
N VAL A 90 11.59 3.00 -3.38
CA VAL A 90 11.79 3.90 -2.24
C VAL A 90 10.71 3.62 -1.20
N MET A 91 11.11 3.22 0.00
CA MET A 91 10.17 3.01 1.12
C MET A 91 9.84 4.35 1.80
N ASN A 92 8.55 4.53 2.16
CA ASN A 92 8.01 5.71 2.86
C ASN A 92 7.50 5.39 4.28
#